data_AF-A0AAV2UVD9-F1
#
_entry.id   AF-A0AAV2UVD9-F1
#
_cell.length_a   1.000
_cell.length_b   1.000
_cell.length_c   1.000
_cell.angle_alpha   90.00
_cell.angle_beta   90.00
_cell.angle_gamma   90.00
#
_symmetry.space_group_name_H-M   'P 1'
#
loop_
_entity.id
_entity.type
_entity.pdbx_description
1 polymer ?
#
loop_
_entity_poly.entity_id
_entity_poly.type
_entity_poly.pdbx_seq_one_letter_code
_entity_poly.pdbx_strand_id
1 'polypeptide(L)'
;MKRYYSTLLVLALAHISLSAYAHTCPDPQTTSLQWGVPPSPWVENPFSPNSPQGEENTRFVRANILVAGYGQGVTCTYRNSVGDFSILWQVRTKIPARVDYSWIETMGGYVCTRGLNECQFYVADPS
;
A
#
# COMPACT_ATOMS: atom_id res chain seq x y z
N MET A 1 -3.64 21.61 39.46
CA MET A 1 -3.86 20.25 38.92
C MET A 1 -4.51 20.25 37.55
N LYS A 2 -5.72 20.79 37.42
CA LYS A 2 -6.47 20.80 36.14
C LYS A 2 -5.74 21.37 34.91
N ARG A 3 -4.95 22.43 35.08
CA ARG A 3 -4.29 23.14 33.96
C ARG A 3 -3.25 22.29 33.22
N TYR A 4 -2.51 21.45 33.94
CA TYR A 4 -1.50 20.56 33.35
C TYR A 4 -2.12 19.30 32.74
N TYR A 5 -3.24 18.82 33.28
CA TYR A 5 -4.02 17.77 32.63
C TYR A 5 -4.60 18.23 31.29
N SER A 6 -5.08 19.49 31.20
CA SER A 6 -5.52 20.04 29.91
C SER A 6 -4.38 20.15 28.90
N THR A 7 -3.18 20.60 29.28
CA THR A 7 -2.05 20.68 28.33
C THR A 7 -1.56 19.29 27.90
N LEU A 8 -1.50 18.32 28.82
CA LEU A 8 -1.14 16.94 28.48
C LEU A 8 -2.17 16.27 27.55
N LEU A 9 -3.46 16.53 27.77
CA LEU A 9 -4.53 16.02 26.91
C LEU A 9 -4.45 16.61 25.49
N VAL A 10 -4.20 17.91 25.37
CA VAL A 10 -4.00 18.57 24.06
C VAL A 10 -2.79 18.00 23.34
N LEU A 11 -1.67 17.79 24.06
CA LEU A 11 -0.46 17.21 23.47
C LEU A 11 -0.71 15.77 22.98
N ALA A 12 -1.43 14.97 23.76
CA ALA A 12 -1.78 13.59 23.40
C ALA A 12 -2.69 13.54 22.16
N LEU A 13 -3.70 14.41 22.08
CA LEU A 13 -4.59 14.51 20.92
C LEU A 13 -3.84 14.96 19.66
N ALA A 14 -2.92 15.92 19.79
CA ALA A 14 -2.09 16.40 18.67
C ALA A 14 -1.16 15.30 18.12
N HIS A 15 -0.61 14.44 18.98
CA HIS A 15 0.22 13.32 18.55
C HIS A 15 -0.55 12.26 17.77
N ILE A 16 -1.81 12.00 18.13
CA ILE A 16 -2.66 11.05 17.41
C ILE A 16 -2.97 11.56 15.99
N SER A 17 -3.23 12.87 15.83
CA SER A 17 -3.54 13.48 14.53
C SER A 17 -2.38 13.52 13.52
N LEU A 18 -1.13 13.37 13.96
CA LEU A 18 0.07 13.45 13.11
C LEU A 18 0.65 12.08 12.72
N SER A 19 -0.03 10.99 13.09
CA SER A 19 0.47 9.65 12.80
C SER A 19 0.23 9.28 11.34
N ALA A 20 1.33 9.03 10.60
CA ALA A 20 1.25 8.45 9.26
C ALA A 20 0.77 7.01 9.37
N TYR A 21 -0.38 6.70 8.78
CA TYR A 21 -0.94 5.35 8.78
C TYR A 21 -0.13 4.46 7.82
N ALA A 22 0.15 3.23 8.28
CA ALA A 22 0.67 2.18 7.42
C ALA A 22 -0.47 1.70 6.51
N HIS A 23 -0.19 1.60 5.23
CA HIS A 23 -1.09 1.04 4.22
C HIS A 23 -0.57 -0.33 3.78
N THR A 24 -1.49 -1.19 3.38
CA THR A 24 -1.21 -2.47 2.74
C THR A 24 -1.91 -2.52 1.38
N CYS A 25 -1.54 -3.50 0.57
CA CYS A 25 -2.33 -3.85 -0.60
C CYS A 25 -3.76 -4.27 -0.20
N PRO A 26 -4.80 -3.96 -1.01
CA PRO A 26 -6.16 -4.42 -0.76
C PRO A 26 -6.24 -5.96 -0.69
N ASP A 27 -6.89 -6.47 0.34
CA ASP A 27 -7.10 -7.91 0.47
C ASP A 27 -8.13 -8.38 -0.59
N PRO A 28 -7.80 -9.36 -1.45
CA PRO A 28 -8.73 -9.87 -2.44
C PRO A 28 -9.97 -10.54 -1.84
N GLN A 29 -9.95 -10.96 -0.57
CA GLN A 29 -11.06 -11.64 0.09
C GLN A 29 -12.02 -10.68 0.82
N THR A 30 -11.56 -9.47 1.16
CA THR A 30 -12.35 -8.53 1.97
C THR A 30 -12.66 -7.21 1.27
N THR A 31 -12.11 -6.97 0.08
CA THR A 31 -12.30 -5.74 -0.68
C THR A 31 -13.04 -5.99 -1.99
N SER A 32 -13.34 -4.92 -2.73
CA SER A 32 -14.02 -5.04 -4.03
C SER A 32 -13.25 -5.83 -5.09
N LEU A 33 -11.99 -6.14 -4.84
CA LEU A 33 -11.20 -7.04 -5.67
C LEU A 33 -11.82 -8.43 -5.81
N GLN A 34 -12.61 -8.90 -4.84
CA GLN A 34 -13.33 -10.17 -4.96
C GLN A 34 -14.33 -10.18 -6.12
N TRP A 35 -14.72 -9.01 -6.62
CA TRP A 35 -15.57 -8.83 -7.81
C TRP A 35 -14.80 -8.29 -9.02
N GLY A 36 -13.46 -8.29 -8.97
CA GLY A 36 -12.61 -7.77 -10.05
C GLY A 36 -12.60 -6.24 -10.15
N VAL A 37 -12.99 -5.53 -9.09
CA VAL A 37 -13.04 -4.06 -9.10
C VAL A 37 -11.97 -3.51 -8.17
N PRO A 38 -10.93 -2.81 -8.67
CA PRO A 38 -9.98 -2.11 -7.82
C PRO A 38 -10.69 -1.14 -6.86
N PRO A 39 -10.50 -1.27 -5.53
CA PRO A 39 -11.10 -0.34 -4.58
C PRO A 39 -10.41 1.02 -4.68
N SER A 40 -11.16 2.12 -4.56
CA SER A 40 -10.56 3.45 -4.46
C SER A 40 -9.51 3.49 -3.32
N PRO A 41 -8.35 4.14 -3.51
CA PRO A 41 -7.91 4.96 -4.66
C PRO A 41 -7.14 4.17 -5.74
N TRP A 42 -7.15 2.86 -5.69
CA TRP A 42 -6.45 2.00 -6.64
C TRP A 42 -7.16 2.01 -7.99
N VAL A 43 -6.36 2.00 -9.05
CA VAL A 43 -6.83 1.85 -10.44
C VAL A 43 -6.22 0.60 -11.05
N GLU A 44 -6.79 0.12 -12.14
CA GLU A 44 -6.15 -0.93 -12.94
C GLU A 44 -4.78 -0.45 -13.44
N ASN A 45 -3.76 -1.29 -13.31
CA ASN A 45 -2.44 -0.97 -13.85
C ASN A 45 -2.48 -1.16 -15.37
N PRO A 46 -2.26 -0.12 -16.19
CA PRO A 46 -2.30 -0.23 -17.65
C PRO A 46 -1.20 -1.15 -18.22
N PHE A 47 -0.18 -1.49 -17.42
CA PHE A 47 0.88 -2.42 -17.80
C PHE A 47 0.66 -3.84 -17.23
N SER A 48 -0.50 -4.10 -16.65
CA SER A 48 -0.87 -5.42 -16.16
C SER A 48 -1.06 -6.39 -17.35
N PRO A 49 -0.54 -7.63 -17.27
CA PRO A 49 -0.73 -8.60 -18.35
C PRO A 49 -2.18 -9.09 -18.46
N ASN A 50 -2.94 -9.04 -17.37
CA ASN A 50 -4.38 -9.33 -17.33
C ASN A 50 -5.12 -8.24 -16.53
N SER A 51 -6.41 -8.08 -16.79
CA SER A 51 -7.29 -7.23 -15.97
C SER A 51 -7.68 -7.91 -14.65
N PRO A 52 -8.01 -7.14 -13.60
CA PRO A 52 -8.57 -7.70 -12.38
C PRO A 52 -9.86 -8.50 -12.66
N GLN A 53 -9.98 -9.67 -12.04
CA GLN A 53 -11.16 -10.53 -12.16
C GLN A 53 -11.61 -10.99 -10.78
N GLY A 54 -12.93 -11.06 -10.58
CA GLY A 54 -13.50 -11.56 -9.35
C GLY A 54 -13.44 -13.08 -9.30
N GLU A 55 -12.42 -13.62 -8.62
CA GLU A 55 -12.24 -15.06 -8.45
C GLU A 55 -11.86 -15.39 -7.01
N GLU A 56 -12.51 -16.40 -6.43
CA GLU A 56 -12.34 -16.83 -5.04
C GLU A 56 -10.88 -17.19 -4.68
N ASN A 57 -10.12 -17.74 -5.62
CA ASN A 57 -8.73 -18.16 -5.41
C ASN A 57 -7.69 -17.07 -5.72
N THR A 58 -8.14 -15.81 -5.87
CA THR A 58 -7.23 -14.68 -6.06
C THR A 58 -6.37 -14.49 -4.82
N ARG A 59 -5.04 -14.52 -5.00
CA ARG A 59 -4.09 -14.35 -3.90
C ARG A 59 -3.09 -13.24 -4.18
N PHE A 60 -2.67 -12.57 -3.12
CA PHE A 60 -1.56 -11.63 -3.17
C PHE A 60 -0.25 -12.31 -3.56
N VAL A 61 0.56 -11.64 -4.39
CA VAL A 61 1.87 -12.12 -4.85
C VAL A 61 2.98 -11.19 -4.35
N ARG A 62 2.82 -9.88 -4.58
CA ARG A 62 3.82 -8.88 -4.22
C ARG A 62 3.27 -7.46 -4.25
N ALA A 63 3.94 -6.60 -3.50
CA ALA A 63 3.82 -5.14 -3.61
C ALA A 63 5.13 -4.57 -4.18
N ASN A 64 5.03 -3.55 -5.02
CA ASN A 64 6.16 -2.78 -5.48
C ASN A 64 5.95 -1.31 -5.17
N ILE A 65 6.95 -0.66 -4.57
CA ILE A 65 7.03 0.81 -4.54
C ILE A 65 7.85 1.21 -5.76
N LEU A 66 7.21 1.84 -6.73
CA LEU A 66 7.83 2.32 -7.95
C LEU A 66 8.50 3.66 -7.68
N VAL A 67 9.77 3.80 -8.08
CA VAL A 67 10.54 5.04 -7.92
C VAL A 67 11.06 5.44 -9.30
N ALA A 68 10.45 6.46 -9.91
CA ALA A 68 10.86 7.00 -11.21
C ALA A 68 10.95 8.53 -11.15
N GLY A 69 12.17 9.07 -11.05
CA GLY A 69 12.38 10.52 -10.89
C GLY A 69 11.66 11.06 -9.64
N TYR A 70 10.70 11.97 -9.82
CA TYR A 70 9.82 12.48 -8.75
C TYR A 70 8.49 11.70 -8.62
N GLY A 71 8.21 10.79 -9.55
CA GLY A 71 7.01 9.96 -9.57
C GLY A 71 7.17 8.75 -8.65
N GLN A 72 6.23 8.60 -7.72
CA GLN A 72 6.14 7.46 -6.83
C GLN A 72 4.73 6.86 -6.95
N GLY A 73 4.66 5.55 -6.83
CA GLY A 73 3.39 4.83 -6.78
C GLY A 73 3.61 3.44 -6.22
N VAL A 74 2.50 2.79 -5.87
CA VAL A 74 2.51 1.42 -5.38
C VAL A 74 1.76 0.56 -6.36
N THR A 75 2.34 -0.57 -6.77
CA THR A 75 1.60 -1.61 -7.47
C THR A 75 1.44 -2.84 -6.60
N CYS A 76 0.25 -3.41 -6.62
CA CYS A 76 -0.04 -4.67 -5.95
C CYS A 76 -0.35 -5.71 -7.03
N THR A 77 0.40 -6.81 -7.02
CA THR A 77 0.23 -7.92 -7.96
C THR A 77 -0.50 -9.06 -7.25
N TYR A 78 -1.50 -9.62 -7.92
CA TYR A 78 -2.27 -10.77 -7.49
C TYR A 78 -2.22 -11.85 -8.56
N ARG A 79 -2.50 -13.10 -8.16
CA ARG A 79 -2.59 -14.25 -9.06
C ARG A 79 -3.92 -14.96 -8.88
N ASN A 80 -4.56 -15.29 -9.99
CA ASN A 80 -5.75 -16.13 -10.06
C ASN A 80 -5.59 -17.19 -11.17
N SER A 81 -6.68 -17.83 -11.62
CA SER A 81 -6.62 -18.88 -12.64
C SER A 81 -6.15 -18.38 -14.03
N VAL A 82 -6.36 -17.11 -14.35
CA VAL A 82 -5.96 -16.48 -15.63
C VAL A 82 -4.50 -16.04 -15.63
N GLY A 83 -3.91 -15.88 -14.44
CA GLY A 83 -2.51 -15.53 -14.25
C GLY A 83 -2.35 -14.36 -13.31
N ASP A 84 -1.30 -13.56 -13.53
CA ASP A 84 -1.04 -12.37 -12.74
C ASP A 84 -1.85 -11.18 -13.26
N PHE A 85 -2.37 -10.37 -12.34
CA PHE A 85 -2.82 -9.02 -12.64
C PHE A 85 -2.29 -8.05 -11.58
N SER A 86 -2.28 -6.76 -11.88
CA SER A 86 -1.86 -5.73 -10.94
C SER A 86 -2.76 -4.51 -10.95
N ILE A 87 -2.84 -3.87 -9.79
CA ILE A 87 -3.48 -2.57 -9.59
C ILE A 87 -2.41 -1.57 -9.18
N LEU A 88 -2.67 -0.30 -9.46
CA LEU A 88 -1.75 0.81 -9.24
C LEU A 88 -2.41 1.88 -8.37
N TRP A 89 -1.67 2.38 -7.41
CA TRP A 89 -1.99 3.62 -6.71
C TRP A 89 -0.86 4.62 -6.97
N GLN A 90 -1.16 5.66 -7.75
CA GLN A 90 -0.22 6.75 -8.02
C GLN A 90 -0.16 7.69 -6.81
N VAL A 91 0.84 7.49 -5.95
CA VAL A 91 0.94 8.23 -4.70
C VAL A 91 2.38 8.33 -4.22
N ARG A 92 2.72 9.48 -3.62
CA ARG A 92 4.00 9.66 -2.95
C ARG A 92 4.10 8.70 -1.78
N THR A 93 5.10 7.85 -1.81
CA THR A 93 5.30 6.79 -0.83
C THR A 93 6.68 6.96 -0.23
N LYS A 94 6.76 6.92 1.09
CA LYS A 94 8.03 6.98 1.81
C LYS A 94 8.92 5.83 1.33
N ILE A 95 10.16 6.18 1.01
CA ILE A 95 11.18 5.18 0.66
C ILE A 95 11.43 4.29 1.89
N PRO A 96 11.36 2.95 1.76
CA PRO A 96 11.66 2.04 2.86
C PRO A 96 13.04 2.30 3.46
N ALA A 97 13.15 2.17 4.78
CA ALA A 97 14.44 2.29 5.45
C ALA A 97 15.31 1.07 5.11
N ARG A 98 16.64 1.24 5.06
CA ARG A 98 17.58 0.13 4.80
C ARG A 98 17.53 -1.01 5.82
N VAL A 99 16.96 -0.75 6.99
CA VAL A 99 16.77 -1.72 8.08
C VAL A 99 15.45 -2.48 7.98
N ASP A 100 14.58 -2.12 7.03
CA ASP A 100 13.33 -2.83 6.77
C ASP A 100 13.59 -4.00 5.81
N TYR A 101 13.68 -5.20 6.38
CA TYR A 101 13.98 -6.42 5.64
C TYR A 101 12.78 -7.00 4.86
N SER A 102 11.60 -6.37 4.92
CA SER A 102 10.45 -6.76 4.11
C SER A 102 10.57 -6.25 2.68
N TRP A 103 11.30 -5.13 2.48
CA TRP A 103 11.45 -4.47 1.19
C TRP A 103 12.84 -4.70 0.60
N ILE A 104 12.87 -5.25 -0.60
CA ILE A 104 14.10 -5.51 -1.36
C ILE A 104 14.28 -4.38 -2.38
N GLU A 105 15.41 -3.69 -2.30
CA GLU A 105 15.78 -2.67 -3.28
C GLU A 105 16.06 -3.30 -4.66
N THR A 106 15.53 -2.69 -5.70
CA THR A 106 15.66 -3.10 -7.10
C THR A 106 15.89 -1.86 -7.98
N MET A 107 16.26 -2.08 -9.25
CA MET A 107 16.51 -0.98 -10.19
C MET A 107 15.31 -0.03 -10.37
N GLY A 108 14.08 -0.51 -10.17
CA GLY A 108 12.84 0.27 -10.34
C GLY A 108 12.21 0.79 -9.05
N GLY A 109 12.86 0.61 -7.90
CA GLY A 109 12.32 0.93 -6.58
C GLY A 109 12.41 -0.26 -5.63
N TYR A 110 11.34 -0.60 -4.93
CA TYR A 110 11.34 -1.61 -3.86
C TYR A 110 10.29 -2.67 -4.09
N VAL A 111 10.59 -3.91 -3.72
CA VAL A 111 9.67 -5.06 -3.85
C VAL A 111 9.51 -5.77 -2.53
N CYS A 112 8.27 -6.08 -2.16
CA CYS A 112 7.94 -6.94 -1.04
C CYS A 112 7.09 -8.13 -1.54
N THR A 113 7.56 -9.35 -1.25
CA THR A 113 6.90 -10.62 -1.62
C THR A 113 6.48 -11.41 -0.38
N ARG A 114 6.37 -10.73 0.77
CA ARG A 114 5.85 -11.30 2.03
C ARG A 114 4.32 -11.39 1.95
N GLY A 115 3.62 -11.52 3.07
CA GLY A 115 2.17 -11.43 3.10
C GLY A 115 1.66 -9.99 3.00
N LEU A 116 0.34 -9.85 2.84
CA LEU A 116 -0.34 -8.56 2.75
C LEU A 116 -0.03 -7.64 3.94
N ASN A 117 -0.01 -8.20 5.14
CA ASN A 117 0.15 -7.44 6.39
C ASN A 117 1.61 -7.05 6.67
N GLU A 118 2.56 -7.70 6.00
CA GLU A 118 3.99 -7.45 6.12
C GLU A 118 4.49 -6.46 5.08
N CYS A 119 3.84 -6.42 3.90
CA CYS A 119 4.16 -5.46 2.85
C CYS A 119 3.53 -4.09 3.11
N GLN A 120 3.86 -3.50 4.26
CA GLN A 120 3.37 -2.19 4.67
C GLN A 120 4.16 -1.07 4.00
N PHE A 121 3.46 -0.03 3.59
CA PHE A 121 4.04 1.19 3.03
C PHE A 121 3.37 2.42 3.62
N TYR A 122 4.07 3.55 3.58
CA TYR A 122 3.57 4.81 4.16
C TYR A 122 3.42 5.84 3.05
N VAL A 123 2.21 6.34 2.89
CA VAL A 123 1.94 7.42 1.96
C VAL A 123 2.39 8.74 2.57
N ALA A 124 3.18 9.51 1.83
CA ALA A 124 3.55 10.87 2.17
C ALA A 124 2.42 11.77 1.67
N ASP A 125 1.37 11.91 2.48
CA ASP A 125 0.21 12.73 2.14
C ASP A 125 0.58 14.21 2.24
N PRO A 126 0.54 14.99 1.15
CA PRO A 126 0.54 16.44 1.21
C PRO A 126 -0.92 16.89 1.16
N SER A 127 -1.69 16.63 2.22
CA SER A 127 -3.09 17.10 2.30
C SER A 127 -3.23 18.55 1.86
#